data_AF-I3MI83-F1
#
_entry.id   AF-I3MI83-F1
#
_cell.length_a   1.000
_cell.length_b   1.000
_cell.length_c   1.000
_cell.angle_alpha   90.00
_cell.angle_beta   90.00
_cell.angle_gamma   90.00
#
_symmetry.space_group_name_H-M   'P 1'
#
loop_
_entity.id
_entity.type
_entity.pdbx_description
1 polymer ?
#
loop_
_entity_poly.entity_id
_entity_poly.type
_entity_poly.pdbx_seq_one_letter_code
_entity_poly.pdbx_strand_id
1 'polypeptide(L)'
;MAAQAGAPDSALRDLEEALGLGLTADGDVGDAVAAEGAYYLEQVTITEASEDDYEYEEIPDDNFSIPEGEEDLAKAIQIVQEQATDTQILEQKTILPSRHAVPEVIEDFLCNFLIKMGMTRTLDCFQSEWYELIQKGITELRTVGSVPDVYTQIMLLDNENKNLKKDLKHIKQAADKAREDLLKTQKERDFHRMHHKRIVQEKNKLINDLKGLKLHYASYEPTIRVLHEKHHALLKEKMLTSLERDRAVGQISGLQATLKNIDVGHNFHIPEIKVGHSIEKENVPEGPTQKGLRKAREQNKCKTKMKDNAKNAKL
;
A
#
# COMPACT_ATOMS: atom_id res chain seq x y z
N MET A 1 -44.51 -21.97 -28.37
CA MET A 1 -44.21 -21.67 -26.95
C MET A 1 -43.30 -20.46 -26.91
N ALA A 2 -43.52 -19.58 -25.92
CA ALA A 2 -42.78 -18.35 -25.57
C ALA A 2 -43.46 -17.04 -26.00
N ALA A 3 -43.86 -16.32 -24.96
CA ALA A 3 -44.72 -15.14 -24.89
C ALA A 3 -43.94 -13.83 -25.00
N GLN A 4 -44.69 -12.76 -25.25
CA GLN A 4 -44.29 -11.36 -25.22
C GLN A 4 -43.67 -10.97 -23.86
N ALA A 5 -42.59 -10.19 -23.88
CA ALA A 5 -42.08 -9.48 -22.72
C ALA A 5 -42.51 -8.01 -22.80
N GLY A 6 -43.41 -7.62 -21.89
CA GLY A 6 -43.79 -6.24 -21.62
C GLY A 6 -42.96 -5.64 -20.47
N ALA A 7 -42.58 -4.38 -20.68
CA ALA A 7 -41.98 -3.35 -19.81
C ALA A 7 -41.74 -3.62 -18.30
N PRO A 8 -40.55 -3.25 -17.77
CA PRO A 8 -40.30 -2.96 -16.36
C PRO A 8 -40.23 -1.46 -16.03
N ASP A 9 -40.63 -0.57 -16.93
CA ASP A 9 -40.37 0.89 -16.83
C ASP A 9 -41.39 1.67 -15.97
N SER A 10 -42.49 1.02 -15.56
CA SER A 10 -43.51 1.64 -14.69
C SER A 10 -43.05 1.70 -13.23
N ALA A 11 -42.30 0.71 -12.77
CA ALA A 11 -41.93 0.57 -11.35
C ALA A 11 -40.90 1.62 -10.89
N LEU A 12 -40.11 2.19 -11.82
CA LEU A 12 -39.13 3.23 -11.50
C LEU A 12 -39.76 4.62 -11.39
N ARG A 13 -40.80 4.91 -12.18
CA ARG A 13 -41.52 6.19 -12.09
C ARG A 13 -42.40 6.27 -10.84
N ASP A 14 -43.03 5.16 -10.47
CA ASP A 14 -43.87 5.09 -9.27
C ASP A 14 -43.05 5.29 -7.97
N LEU A 15 -41.75 5.00 -8.02
CA LEU A 15 -40.82 5.16 -6.89
C LEU A 15 -40.25 6.59 -6.79
N GLU A 16 -40.15 7.30 -7.92
CA GLU A 16 -39.71 8.69 -7.99
C GLU A 16 -40.81 9.65 -7.49
N GLU A 17 -42.09 9.32 -7.75
CA GLU A 17 -43.25 10.09 -7.27
C GLU A 17 -43.52 9.88 -5.77
N ALA A 18 -43.24 8.69 -5.22
CA ALA A 18 -43.39 8.38 -3.80
C ALA A 18 -42.39 9.11 -2.88
N LEU A 19 -41.27 9.59 -3.43
CA LEU A 19 -40.21 10.28 -2.68
C LEU A 19 -40.35 11.81 -2.70
N GLY A 20 -41.36 12.37 -3.37
CA GLY A 20 -41.73 13.79 -3.25
C GLY A 20 -40.60 14.78 -3.60
N LEU A 21 -39.62 14.38 -4.40
CA LEU A 21 -38.48 15.22 -4.78
C LEU A 21 -38.81 16.05 -6.03
N GLY A 22 -39.76 16.97 -5.88
CA GLY A 22 -39.94 18.07 -6.82
C GLY A 22 -38.87 19.14 -6.58
N LEU A 23 -37.90 19.28 -7.48
CA LEU A 23 -36.98 20.40 -7.51
C LEU A 23 -37.74 21.69 -7.88
N THR A 24 -37.99 22.57 -6.91
CA THR A 24 -38.30 23.98 -7.18
C THR A 24 -37.10 24.84 -6.80
N ALA A 25 -36.54 25.48 -7.82
CA ALA A 25 -35.54 26.52 -7.70
C ALA A 25 -36.15 27.85 -7.20
N ASP A 26 -35.24 28.68 -6.65
CA ASP A 26 -35.32 30.11 -6.35
C ASP A 26 -36.05 30.61 -5.10
N GLY A 27 -35.34 31.45 -4.34
CA GLY A 27 -35.93 32.42 -3.40
C GLY A 27 -35.08 32.78 -2.19
N ASP A 28 -34.37 33.90 -2.27
CA ASP A 28 -33.71 34.67 -1.20
C ASP A 28 -34.61 34.97 0.03
N VAL A 29 -34.01 35.15 1.22
CA VAL A 29 -34.32 36.16 2.28
C VAL A 29 -33.65 35.80 3.62
N GLY A 30 -32.80 36.72 4.11
CA GLY A 30 -32.96 37.39 5.41
C GLY A 30 -32.56 36.70 6.72
N ASP A 31 -31.44 37.19 7.27
CA ASP A 31 -31.10 37.44 8.68
C ASP A 31 -32.07 36.93 9.79
N ALA A 32 -31.57 36.03 10.65
CA ALA A 32 -32.07 35.84 12.01
C ALA A 32 -30.98 35.29 12.95
N VAL A 33 -30.86 36.00 14.07
CA VAL A 33 -29.93 35.87 15.19
C VAL A 33 -30.10 34.56 15.98
N ALA A 34 -28.96 34.00 16.38
CA ALA A 34 -28.71 33.10 17.52
C ALA A 34 -29.72 31.96 17.79
N ALA A 35 -29.41 30.77 17.27
CA ALA A 35 -29.83 29.51 17.86
C ALA A 35 -28.61 28.61 18.08
N GLU A 36 -28.41 28.27 19.35
CA GLU A 36 -27.45 27.33 19.88
C GLU A 36 -27.59 25.96 19.19
N GLY A 37 -26.51 25.47 18.56
CA GLY A 37 -26.26 24.04 18.36
C GLY A 37 -27.09 23.27 17.32
N ALA A 38 -27.20 23.75 16.08
CA ALA A 38 -27.56 22.88 14.95
C ALA A 38 -26.28 22.23 14.38
N TYR A 39 -26.04 20.96 14.69
CA TYR A 39 -25.00 20.17 14.03
C TYR A 39 -25.55 19.63 12.72
N TYR A 40 -24.91 19.96 11.60
CA TYR A 40 -25.23 19.41 10.29
C TYR A 40 -24.24 18.27 9.99
N LEU A 41 -24.75 17.10 9.64
CA LEU A 41 -23.95 16.00 9.11
C LEU A 41 -23.67 16.30 7.64
N GLU A 42 -22.43 16.68 7.34
CA GLU A 42 -21.94 16.80 5.97
C GLU A 42 -21.85 15.40 5.35
N GLN A 43 -22.69 15.14 4.35
CA GLN A 43 -22.63 13.89 3.60
C GLN A 43 -21.38 13.91 2.72
N VAL A 44 -20.27 13.41 3.26
CA VAL A 44 -19.04 13.18 2.49
C VAL A 44 -19.24 11.91 1.66
N THR A 45 -19.64 12.07 0.40
CA THR A 45 -19.52 11.02 -0.61
C THR A 45 -18.04 10.80 -0.88
N ILE A 46 -17.46 9.75 -0.28
CA ILE A 46 -16.16 9.24 -0.69
C ILE A 46 -16.34 8.71 -2.12
N THR A 47 -15.78 9.41 -3.10
CA THR A 47 -15.67 8.89 -4.45
C THR A 47 -14.74 7.67 -4.40
N GLU A 48 -15.34 6.49 -4.31
CA GLU A 48 -14.67 5.22 -4.59
C GLU A 48 -14.21 5.27 -6.05
N ALA A 49 -12.98 5.75 -6.24
CA ALA A 49 -12.35 5.78 -7.54
C ALA A 49 -11.98 4.36 -7.93
N SER A 50 -12.95 3.64 -8.52
CA SER A 50 -12.84 2.39 -9.27
C SER A 50 -11.98 1.33 -8.59
N GLU A 51 -12.63 0.28 -8.08
CA GLU A 51 -11.97 -1.00 -7.87
C GLU A 51 -11.11 -1.33 -9.11
N ASP A 52 -9.82 -1.53 -8.87
CA ASP A 52 -8.86 -2.01 -9.84
C ASP A 52 -9.00 -3.54 -9.80
N ASP A 53 -9.35 -4.17 -10.92
CA ASP A 53 -9.62 -5.62 -11.10
C ASP A 53 -8.41 -6.54 -10.79
N TYR A 54 -7.44 -6.09 -9.99
CA TYR A 54 -6.24 -6.83 -9.66
C TYR A 54 -6.37 -7.57 -8.32
N GLU A 55 -6.45 -8.89 -8.44
CA GLU A 55 -6.49 -9.86 -7.35
C GLU A 55 -5.22 -9.74 -6.48
N TYR A 56 -5.41 -9.47 -5.19
CA TYR A 56 -4.33 -9.34 -4.23
C TYR A 56 -3.77 -10.73 -3.88
N GLU A 57 -2.45 -10.89 -4.00
CA GLU A 57 -1.77 -12.11 -3.60
C GLU A 57 -1.70 -12.15 -2.05
N GLU A 58 -2.38 -13.13 -1.46
CA GLU A 58 -2.47 -13.35 -0.02
C GLU A 58 -1.06 -13.62 0.54
N ILE A 59 -0.57 -12.76 1.44
CA ILE A 59 0.71 -12.99 2.11
C ILE A 59 0.52 -14.20 3.02
N PRO A 60 1.37 -15.24 2.94
CA PRO A 60 1.29 -16.38 3.85
C PRO A 60 1.32 -15.89 5.29
N ASP A 61 0.35 -16.34 6.09
CA ASP A 61 0.34 -16.19 7.54
C ASP A 61 1.55 -16.98 8.09
N ASP A 62 2.71 -16.32 8.14
CA ASP A 62 3.81 -16.75 8.98
C ASP A 62 3.36 -16.53 10.42
N ASN A 63 2.64 -17.53 10.93
CA ASN A 63 2.20 -17.68 12.29
C ASN A 63 3.45 -17.79 13.19
N PHE A 64 4.13 -16.68 13.41
CA PHE A 64 5.09 -16.52 14.49
C PHE A 64 4.28 -16.59 15.78
N SER A 65 4.03 -17.82 16.22
CA SER A 65 3.66 -18.10 17.61
C SER A 65 4.76 -17.49 18.47
N ILE A 66 4.50 -16.31 19.00
CA ILE A 66 5.29 -15.72 20.06
C ILE A 66 5.33 -16.78 21.16
N PRO A 67 6.51 -17.23 21.64
CA PRO A 67 6.57 -18.24 22.68
C PRO A 67 5.75 -17.74 23.84
N GLU A 68 4.71 -18.52 24.18
CA GLU A 68 3.89 -18.35 25.36
C GLU A 68 4.85 -18.39 26.54
N GLY A 69 5.29 -17.20 26.96
CA GLY A 69 6.02 -17.03 28.20
C GLY A 69 5.10 -17.48 29.32
N GLU A 70 5.68 -18.24 30.25
CA GLU A 70 5.03 -18.88 31.39
C GLU A 70 4.32 -17.87 32.33
N GLU A 71 3.22 -17.24 31.88
CA GLU A 71 2.25 -16.60 32.76
C GLU A 71 1.25 -17.65 33.20
N ASP A 72 1.63 -18.32 34.30
CA ASP A 72 0.87 -19.39 34.95
C ASP A 72 -0.53 -18.87 35.36
N LEU A 73 -1.54 -19.15 34.53
CA LEU A 73 -2.96 -18.82 34.74
C LEU A 73 -3.45 -19.19 36.16
N ALA A 74 -2.87 -20.23 36.75
CA ALA A 74 -3.14 -20.65 38.12
C ALA A 74 -2.79 -19.58 39.17
N LYS A 75 -1.68 -18.84 38.99
CA LYS A 75 -1.29 -17.74 39.89
C LYS A 75 -2.23 -16.55 39.77
N ALA A 76 -2.67 -16.20 38.56
CA ALA A 76 -3.63 -15.12 38.36
C ALA A 76 -4.97 -15.44 39.04
N ILE A 77 -5.46 -16.68 38.88
CA ILE A 77 -6.69 -17.14 39.55
C ILE A 77 -6.52 -17.12 41.08
N GLN A 78 -5.37 -17.54 41.61
CA GLN A 78 -5.11 -17.54 43.05
C GLN A 78 -5.10 -16.12 43.64
N ILE A 79 -4.46 -15.16 42.97
CA ILE A 79 -4.42 -13.75 43.41
C ILE A 79 -5.82 -13.13 43.41
N VAL A 80 -6.64 -13.44 42.39
CA VAL A 80 -8.03 -12.97 42.30
C VAL A 80 -8.88 -13.59 43.42
N GLN A 81 -8.71 -14.88 43.69
CA GLN A 81 -9.41 -15.57 44.77
C GLN A 81 -9.02 -15.00 46.14
N GLU A 82 -7.72 -14.75 46.36
CA GLU A 82 -7.18 -14.21 47.62
C GLU A 82 -7.69 -12.78 47.87
N GLN A 83 -7.70 -11.93 46.84
CA GLN A 83 -8.32 -10.60 46.90
C GLN A 83 -9.83 -10.66 47.16
N ALA A 84 -10.55 -11.64 46.60
CA ALA A 84 -11.98 -11.84 46.87
C ALA A 84 -12.24 -12.23 48.34
N THR A 85 -11.38 -13.07 48.93
CA THR A 85 -11.45 -13.39 50.36
C THR A 85 -11.08 -12.19 51.25
N ASP A 86 -10.04 -11.43 50.90
CA ASP A 86 -9.63 -10.26 51.68
C ASP A 86 -10.69 -9.15 51.65
N THR A 87 -11.31 -8.92 50.50
CA THR A 87 -12.45 -7.99 50.38
C THR A 87 -13.65 -8.47 51.20
N GLN A 88 -13.96 -9.76 51.18
CA GLN A 88 -15.04 -10.34 52.00
C GLN A 88 -14.76 -10.24 53.51
N ILE A 89 -13.51 -10.43 53.95
CA ILE A 89 -13.10 -10.29 55.36
C ILE A 89 -13.16 -8.82 55.80
N LEU A 90 -12.78 -7.88 54.92
CA LEU A 90 -12.85 -6.45 55.19
C LEU A 90 -14.31 -5.96 55.29
N GLU A 91 -15.20 -6.50 54.45
CA GLU A 91 -16.65 -6.25 54.49
C GLU A 91 -17.30 -6.80 55.77
N GLN A 92 -16.93 -7.99 56.22
CA GLN A 92 -17.47 -8.57 57.46
C GLN A 92 -16.99 -7.85 58.74
N LYS A 93 -15.79 -7.24 58.72
CA LYS A 93 -15.19 -6.60 59.91
C LYS A 93 -15.64 -5.15 60.14
N THR A 94 -16.45 -4.59 59.24
CA THR A 94 -16.90 -3.18 59.29
C THR A 94 -18.41 -3.05 59.54
N ILE A 95 -19.04 -4.04 60.17
CA ILE A 95 -20.46 -3.96 60.52
C ILE A 95 -20.61 -3.34 61.92
N LEU A 96 -20.51 -2.02 61.99
CA LEU A 96 -21.36 -1.29 62.92
C LEU A 96 -22.77 -1.29 62.30
N PRO A 97 -23.83 -1.60 63.05
CA PRO A 97 -25.19 -1.42 62.55
C PRO A 97 -25.40 0.08 62.38
N SER A 98 -25.15 0.58 61.17
CA SER A 98 -25.63 1.89 60.78
C SER A 98 -27.13 1.84 61.00
N ARG A 99 -27.60 2.71 61.89
CA ARG A 99 -29.03 2.96 62.13
C ARG A 99 -29.55 3.58 60.85
N HIS A 100 -29.82 2.76 59.83
CA HIS A 100 -30.52 3.18 58.64
C HIS A 100 -31.87 3.71 59.14
N ALA A 101 -32.17 4.96 58.81
CA ALA A 101 -33.52 5.48 58.95
C ALA A 101 -34.42 4.45 58.26
N VAL A 102 -35.26 3.79 59.06
CA VAL A 102 -36.14 2.73 58.57
C VAL A 102 -36.92 3.36 57.43
N PRO A 103 -36.77 2.86 56.20
CA PRO A 103 -37.44 3.44 55.05
C PRO A 103 -38.95 3.48 55.36
N GLU A 104 -39.58 4.67 55.31
CA GLU A 104 -40.99 4.82 55.66
C GLU A 104 -41.81 3.90 54.75
N VAL A 105 -42.52 2.96 55.38
CA VAL A 105 -43.47 2.10 54.70
C VAL A 105 -44.52 3.02 54.06
N ILE A 106 -44.97 2.72 52.84
CA ILE A 106 -45.94 3.56 52.11
C ILE A 106 -47.16 3.92 52.98
N GLU A 107 -47.58 3.00 53.84
CA GLU A 107 -48.61 3.21 54.86
C GLU A 107 -48.30 4.38 55.80
N ASP A 108 -47.09 4.42 56.37
CA ASP A 108 -46.64 5.48 57.28
C ASP A 108 -46.55 6.81 56.54
N PHE A 109 -46.05 6.83 55.30
CA PHE A 109 -46.00 8.04 54.47
C PHE A 109 -47.41 8.60 54.21
N LEU A 110 -48.36 7.76 53.81
CA LEU A 110 -49.74 8.17 53.53
C LEU A 110 -50.47 8.61 54.80
N CYS A 111 -50.32 7.88 55.90
CA CYS A 111 -50.89 8.27 57.19
C CYS A 111 -50.32 9.61 57.66
N ASN A 112 -48.99 9.78 57.65
CA ASN A 112 -48.33 11.03 58.03
C ASN A 112 -48.75 12.20 57.12
N PHE A 113 -48.91 11.96 55.82
CA PHE A 113 -49.39 12.97 54.86
C PHE A 113 -50.84 13.40 55.17
N LEU A 114 -51.76 12.46 55.34
CA LEU A 114 -53.17 12.74 55.61
C LEU A 114 -53.36 13.43 56.97
N ILE A 115 -52.57 13.04 57.98
CA ILE A 115 -52.53 13.71 59.29
C ILE A 115 -52.02 15.14 59.15
N LYS A 116 -50.87 15.36 58.47
CA LYS A 116 -50.26 16.68 58.29
C LYS A 116 -51.15 17.66 57.54
N MET A 117 -51.94 17.15 56.59
CA MET A 117 -52.88 17.95 55.79
C MET A 117 -54.26 18.10 56.44
N GLY A 118 -54.49 17.52 57.64
CA GLY A 118 -55.75 17.63 58.38
C GLY A 118 -56.93 16.88 57.77
N MET A 119 -56.68 15.89 56.89
CA MET A 119 -57.70 15.13 56.17
C MET A 119 -58.19 13.91 56.97
N THR A 120 -58.75 14.15 58.16
CA THR A 120 -59.09 13.10 59.13
C THR A 120 -60.16 12.12 58.64
N ARG A 121 -61.17 12.58 57.89
CA ARG A 121 -62.20 11.69 57.30
C ARG A 121 -61.61 10.75 56.26
N THR A 122 -60.69 11.26 55.43
CA THR A 122 -60.00 10.45 54.41
C THR A 122 -59.04 9.46 55.05
N LEU A 123 -58.36 9.85 56.14
CA LEU A 123 -57.53 8.96 56.94
C LEU A 123 -58.35 7.81 57.54
N ASP A 124 -59.49 8.11 58.16
CA ASP A 124 -60.37 7.09 58.74
C ASP A 124 -60.88 6.09 57.69
N CYS A 125 -61.31 6.58 56.52
CA CYS A 125 -61.71 5.71 55.41
C CYS A 125 -60.53 4.86 54.93
N PHE A 126 -59.37 5.47 54.71
CA PHE A 126 -58.16 4.79 54.26
C PHE A 126 -57.72 3.70 55.24
N GLN A 127 -57.64 4.00 56.54
CA GLN A 127 -57.27 3.02 57.57
C GLN A 127 -58.28 1.87 57.63
N SER A 128 -59.58 2.17 57.56
CA SER A 128 -60.62 1.14 57.59
C SER A 128 -60.51 0.19 56.39
N GLU A 129 -60.37 0.74 55.18
CA GLU A 129 -60.19 -0.05 53.96
C GLU A 129 -58.87 -0.82 53.97
N TRP A 130 -57.79 -0.23 54.47
CA TRP A 130 -56.46 -0.84 54.57
C TRP A 130 -56.45 -2.04 55.52
N TYR A 131 -57.01 -1.89 56.73
CA TYR A 131 -57.13 -3.00 57.68
C TYR A 131 -58.08 -4.09 57.18
N GLU A 132 -59.16 -3.72 56.48
CA GLU A 132 -60.05 -4.68 55.84
C GLU A 132 -59.33 -5.49 54.75
N LEU A 133 -58.47 -4.83 53.97
CA LEU A 133 -57.65 -5.46 52.92
C LEU A 133 -56.60 -6.42 53.50
N ILE A 134 -55.96 -6.03 54.61
CA ILE A 134 -55.03 -6.88 55.36
C ILE A 134 -55.76 -8.10 55.94
N GLN A 135 -56.95 -7.89 56.52
CA GLN A 135 -57.73 -8.97 57.15
C GLN A 135 -58.28 -9.97 56.12
N LYS A 136 -58.54 -9.51 54.89
CA LYS A 136 -58.90 -10.35 53.73
C LYS A 136 -57.71 -11.13 53.15
N GLY A 137 -56.49 -10.94 53.67
CA GLY A 137 -55.31 -11.70 53.27
C GLY A 137 -54.75 -11.30 51.90
N ILE A 138 -55.07 -10.10 51.39
CA ILE A 138 -54.52 -9.59 50.13
C ILE A 138 -53.10 -9.10 50.41
N THR A 139 -52.15 -10.03 50.41
CA THR A 139 -50.74 -9.83 50.77
C THR A 139 -49.91 -9.11 49.71
N GLU A 140 -50.43 -8.93 48.50
CA GLU A 140 -49.69 -8.34 47.37
C GLU A 140 -49.31 -6.88 47.61
N LEU A 141 -50.08 -6.13 48.40
CA LEU A 141 -49.83 -4.69 48.61
C LEU A 141 -48.66 -4.41 49.57
N ARG A 142 -48.34 -5.36 50.46
CA ARG A 142 -47.18 -5.27 51.37
C ARG A 142 -45.84 -5.41 50.63
N THR A 143 -45.87 -5.86 49.37
CA THR A 143 -44.66 -5.95 48.52
C THR A 143 -44.36 -4.66 47.75
N VAL A 144 -45.26 -3.67 47.78
CA VAL A 144 -44.99 -2.35 47.22
C VAL A 144 -44.02 -1.65 48.19
N GLY A 145 -42.77 -1.58 47.77
CA GLY A 145 -41.63 -1.25 48.62
C GLY A 145 -41.68 0.14 49.25
N SER A 146 -40.76 0.40 50.17
CA SER A 146 -40.60 1.69 50.81
C SER A 146 -40.59 2.86 49.82
N VAL A 147 -41.19 3.98 50.21
CA VAL A 147 -41.04 5.25 49.48
C VAL A 147 -39.56 5.63 49.52
N PRO A 148 -38.85 5.69 48.38
CA PRO A 148 -37.46 6.14 48.38
C PRO A 148 -37.41 7.59 48.81
N ASP A 149 -36.54 7.90 49.78
CA ASP A 149 -36.23 9.30 50.10
C ASP A 149 -35.67 9.97 48.83
N VAL A 150 -36.07 11.22 48.58
CA VAL A 150 -35.60 12.05 47.48
C VAL A 150 -34.06 12.09 47.48
N TYR A 151 -33.45 12.08 48.66
CA TYR A 151 -32.00 11.99 48.81
C TYR A 151 -31.41 10.68 48.23
N THR A 152 -32.03 9.54 48.50
CA THR A 152 -31.61 8.23 47.95
C THR A 152 -31.73 8.22 46.43
N GLN A 153 -32.81 8.78 45.88
CA GLN A 153 -32.99 8.88 44.44
C GLN A 153 -31.93 9.79 43.79
N ILE A 154 -31.63 10.94 44.39
CA ILE A 154 -30.58 11.85 43.92
C ILE A 154 -29.21 11.15 43.96
N MET A 155 -28.91 10.41 45.03
CA MET A 155 -27.65 9.67 45.15
C MET A 155 -27.49 8.60 44.05
N LEU A 156 -28.56 7.85 43.74
CA LEU A 156 -28.56 6.87 42.67
C LEU A 156 -28.36 7.53 41.30
N LEU A 157 -29.08 8.61 41.01
CA LEU A 157 -28.94 9.37 39.77
C LEU A 157 -27.55 10.00 39.62
N ASP A 158 -26.93 10.47 40.70
CA ASP A 158 -25.56 11.00 40.68
C ASP A 158 -24.54 9.89 40.39
N ASN A 159 -24.74 8.70 40.96
CA ASN A 159 -23.90 7.54 40.67
C ASN A 159 -24.06 7.06 39.21
N GLU A 160 -25.29 7.00 38.71
CA GLU A 160 -25.57 6.69 37.31
C GLU A 160 -24.93 7.71 36.37
N ASN A 161 -25.08 9.01 36.64
CA ASN A 161 -24.42 10.07 35.88
C ASN A 161 -22.90 9.93 35.88
N LYS A 162 -22.29 9.56 37.01
CA LYS A 162 -20.85 9.30 37.09
C LYS A 162 -20.44 8.10 36.24
N ASN A 163 -21.23 7.04 36.24
CA ASN A 163 -20.97 5.85 35.42
C ASN A 163 -21.12 6.16 33.93
N LEU A 164 -22.23 6.80 33.53
CA LEU A 164 -22.44 7.24 32.14
C LEU A 164 -21.33 8.16 31.64
N LYS A 165 -20.83 9.08 32.48
CA LYS A 165 -19.69 9.94 32.13
C LYS A 165 -18.40 9.14 31.91
N LYS A 166 -18.15 8.10 32.69
CA LYS A 166 -17.00 7.20 32.49
C LYS A 166 -17.14 6.42 31.19
N ASP A 167 -18.31 5.84 30.95
CA ASP A 167 -18.58 5.06 29.74
C ASP A 167 -18.44 5.92 28.48
N LEU A 168 -18.97 7.14 28.51
CA LEU A 168 -18.82 8.12 27.43
C LEU A 168 -17.34 8.43 27.17
N LYS A 169 -16.53 8.61 28.21
CA LYS A 169 -15.08 8.82 28.06
C LYS A 169 -14.39 7.59 27.44
N HIS A 170 -14.75 6.38 27.88
CA HIS A 170 -14.20 5.14 27.33
C HIS A 170 -14.58 4.95 25.86
N ILE A 171 -15.84 5.19 25.50
CA ILE A 171 -16.32 5.10 24.12
C ILE A 171 -15.60 6.12 23.23
N LYS A 172 -15.43 7.36 23.71
CA LYS A 172 -14.65 8.39 22.98
C LYS A 172 -13.20 7.93 22.73
N GLN A 173 -12.52 7.42 23.76
CA GLN A 173 -11.16 6.92 23.62
C GLN A 173 -11.07 5.72 22.65
N ALA A 174 -12.04 4.80 22.70
CA ALA A 174 -12.10 3.68 21.78
C ALA A 174 -12.34 4.14 20.33
N ALA A 175 -13.24 5.11 20.12
CA ALA A 175 -13.50 5.71 18.81
C ALA A 175 -12.27 6.46 18.26
N ASP A 176 -11.55 7.18 19.12
CA ASP A 176 -10.31 7.87 18.74
C ASP A 176 -9.23 6.88 18.31
N LYS A 177 -9.03 5.81 19.09
CA LYS A 177 -8.09 4.73 18.76
C LYS A 177 -8.47 4.04 17.44
N ALA A 178 -9.75 3.71 17.25
CA ALA A 178 -10.22 3.09 16.01
C ALA A 178 -9.98 4.00 14.79
N ARG A 179 -10.15 5.32 14.94
CA ARG A 179 -9.86 6.29 13.89
C ARG A 179 -8.36 6.35 13.56
N GLU A 180 -7.50 6.33 14.56
CA GLU A 180 -6.05 6.29 14.35
C GLU A 180 -5.60 5.02 13.62
N ASP A 181 -6.13 3.86 14.00
CA ASP A 181 -5.78 2.59 13.39
C ASP A 181 -6.33 2.49 11.94
N LEU A 182 -7.52 3.04 11.69
CA LEU A 182 -8.05 3.20 10.33
C LEU A 182 -7.14 4.10 9.47
N LEU A 183 -6.64 5.21 10.01
CA LEU A 183 -5.71 6.07 9.28
C LEU A 183 -4.37 5.38 8.99
N LYS A 184 -3.86 4.53 9.90
CA LYS A 184 -2.64 3.75 9.67
C LYS A 184 -2.83 2.73 8.55
N THR A 185 -3.93 1.96 8.60
CA THR A 185 -4.24 0.95 7.57
C THR A 185 -4.49 1.58 6.20
N GLN A 186 -5.16 2.74 6.14
CA GLN A 186 -5.31 3.51 4.90
C GLN A 186 -3.97 3.94 4.31
N LYS A 187 -3.04 4.45 5.14
CA LYS A 187 -1.70 4.84 4.68
C LYS A 187 -0.90 3.65 4.16
N GLU A 188 -0.99 2.50 4.82
CA GLU A 188 -0.30 1.27 4.37
C GLU A 188 -0.89 0.76 3.04
N ARG A 189 -2.22 0.70 2.94
CA ARG A 189 -2.92 0.39 1.68
C ARG A 189 -2.47 1.33 0.54
N ASP A 190 -2.41 2.64 0.81
CA ASP A 190 -2.01 3.64 -0.18
C ASP A 190 -0.53 3.50 -0.55
N PHE A 191 0.34 3.17 0.41
CA PHE A 191 1.74 2.86 0.17
C PHE A 191 1.89 1.66 -0.75
N HIS A 192 1.21 0.54 -0.46
CA HIS A 192 1.22 -0.65 -1.31
C HIS A 192 0.68 -0.35 -2.71
N ARG A 193 -0.43 0.38 -2.81
CA ARG A 193 -1.02 0.77 -4.11
C ARG A 193 -0.06 1.62 -4.94
N MET A 194 0.59 2.61 -4.32
CA MET A 194 1.57 3.46 -4.98
C MET A 194 2.83 2.68 -5.37
N HIS A 195 3.30 1.80 -4.51
CA HIS A 195 4.47 0.96 -4.76
C HIS A 195 4.22 -0.03 -5.90
N HIS A 196 3.08 -0.70 -5.90
CA HIS A 196 2.66 -1.59 -6.97
C HIS A 196 2.61 -0.85 -8.32
N LYS A 197 1.98 0.33 -8.38
CA LYS A 197 1.94 1.16 -9.60
C LYS A 197 3.35 1.49 -10.11
N ARG A 198 4.28 1.82 -9.21
CA ARG A 198 5.69 2.07 -9.58
C ARG A 198 6.35 0.81 -10.15
N ILE A 199 6.22 -0.33 -9.48
CA ILE A 199 6.79 -1.61 -9.94
C ILE A 199 6.26 -1.97 -11.32
N VAL A 200 4.96 -1.82 -11.56
CA VAL A 200 4.34 -2.10 -12.87
C VAL A 200 4.93 -1.21 -13.96
N GLN A 201 5.14 0.08 -13.68
CA GLN A 201 5.80 1.00 -14.61
C GLN A 201 7.25 0.57 -14.92
N GLU A 202 8.02 0.22 -13.90
CA GLU A 202 9.41 -0.25 -14.05
C GLU A 202 9.48 -1.57 -14.82
N LYS A 203 8.61 -2.53 -14.49
CA LYS A 203 8.44 -3.81 -15.21
C LYS A 203 8.14 -3.55 -16.68
N ASN A 204 7.20 -2.68 -16.99
CA ASN A 204 6.82 -2.37 -18.38
C ASN A 204 7.98 -1.71 -19.14
N LYS A 205 8.75 -0.84 -18.49
CA LYS A 205 9.96 -0.26 -19.08
C LYS A 205 11.00 -1.34 -19.42
N LEU A 206 11.30 -2.24 -18.47
CA LEU A 206 12.23 -3.35 -18.68
C LEU A 206 11.76 -4.29 -19.81
N ILE A 207 10.46 -4.59 -19.87
CA ILE A 207 9.87 -5.39 -20.95
C ILE A 207 10.11 -4.72 -22.31
N ASN A 208 9.94 -3.40 -22.41
CA ASN A 208 10.16 -2.67 -23.65
C ASN A 208 11.64 -2.66 -24.05
N ASP A 209 12.55 -2.44 -23.10
CA ASP A 209 13.99 -2.50 -23.33
C ASP A 209 14.41 -3.89 -23.82
N LEU A 210 13.86 -4.96 -23.21
CA LEU A 210 14.11 -6.34 -23.63
C LEU A 210 13.59 -6.63 -25.04
N LYS A 211 12.39 -6.12 -25.38
CA LYS A 211 11.83 -6.23 -26.74
C LYS A 211 12.73 -5.54 -27.77
N GLY A 212 13.19 -4.32 -27.47
CA GLY A 212 14.12 -3.57 -28.32
C GLY A 212 15.45 -4.30 -28.50
N LEU A 213 16.01 -4.85 -27.41
CA LEU A 213 17.24 -5.62 -27.45
C LEU A 213 17.09 -6.89 -28.30
N LYS A 214 15.99 -7.63 -28.14
CA LYS A 214 15.69 -8.82 -28.94
C LYS A 214 15.58 -8.47 -30.43
N LEU A 215 14.94 -7.35 -30.77
CA LEU A 215 14.84 -6.87 -32.14
C LEU A 215 16.22 -6.53 -32.73
N HIS A 216 17.08 -5.87 -31.95
CA HIS A 216 18.45 -5.56 -32.35
C HIS A 216 19.31 -6.82 -32.54
N TYR A 217 19.16 -7.85 -31.70
CA TYR A 217 19.85 -9.13 -31.93
C TYR A 217 19.32 -9.87 -33.17
N ALA A 218 18.02 -9.81 -33.41
CA ALA A 218 17.44 -10.39 -34.62
C ALA A 218 17.97 -9.74 -35.90
N SER A 219 18.41 -8.48 -35.87
CA SER A 219 19.01 -7.80 -37.04
C SER A 219 20.47 -8.20 -37.29
N TYR A 220 21.19 -8.72 -36.30
CA TYR A 220 22.54 -9.26 -36.51
C TYR A 220 22.54 -10.54 -37.34
N GLU A 221 21.53 -11.39 -37.18
CA GLU A 221 21.40 -12.65 -37.92
C GLU A 221 21.57 -12.49 -39.44
N PRO A 222 20.78 -11.63 -40.15
CA PRO A 222 20.98 -11.41 -41.59
C PRO A 222 22.33 -10.76 -41.91
N THR A 223 22.84 -9.88 -41.04
CA THR A 223 24.13 -9.21 -41.25
C THR A 223 25.29 -10.22 -41.22
N ILE A 224 25.26 -11.15 -40.27
CA ILE A 224 26.24 -12.24 -40.16
C ILE A 224 26.14 -13.19 -41.36
N ARG A 225 24.92 -13.53 -41.80
CA ARG A 225 24.70 -14.36 -43.01
C ARG A 225 25.33 -13.72 -44.25
N VAL A 226 25.04 -12.45 -44.51
CA VAL A 226 25.62 -11.72 -45.65
C VAL A 226 27.15 -11.66 -45.56
N LEU A 227 27.70 -11.46 -44.35
CA LEU A 227 29.15 -11.44 -44.17
C LEU A 227 29.79 -12.81 -44.45
N HIS A 228 29.16 -13.89 -44.00
CA HIS A 228 29.60 -15.25 -44.26
C HIS A 228 29.56 -15.59 -45.77
N GLU A 229 28.49 -15.21 -46.45
CA GLU A 229 28.35 -15.35 -47.91
C GLU A 229 29.45 -14.58 -48.66
N LYS A 230 29.70 -13.32 -48.28
CA LYS A 230 30.77 -12.49 -48.86
C LYS A 230 32.16 -13.10 -48.64
N HIS A 231 32.43 -13.59 -47.44
CA HIS A 231 33.69 -14.26 -47.13
C HIS A 231 33.88 -15.52 -47.99
N HIS A 232 32.84 -16.33 -48.13
CA HIS A 232 32.88 -17.52 -48.97
C HIS A 232 33.09 -17.20 -50.45
N ALA A 233 32.43 -16.15 -50.97
CA ALA A 233 32.64 -15.67 -52.34
C ALA A 233 34.07 -15.17 -52.56
N LEU A 234 34.59 -14.34 -51.66
CA LEU A 234 35.95 -13.81 -51.73
C LEU A 234 37.01 -14.91 -51.65
N LEU A 235 36.78 -15.97 -50.87
CA LEU A 235 37.66 -17.14 -50.86
C LEU A 235 37.70 -17.86 -52.22
N LYS A 236 36.55 -18.01 -52.89
CA LYS A 236 36.49 -18.59 -54.24
C LYS A 236 37.21 -17.73 -55.26
N GLU A 237 36.97 -16.42 -55.25
CA GLU A 237 37.66 -15.48 -56.15
C GLU A 237 39.17 -15.48 -55.90
N LYS A 238 39.62 -15.41 -54.64
CA LYS A 238 41.03 -15.50 -54.29
C LYS A 238 41.67 -16.77 -54.86
N MET A 239 40.98 -17.91 -54.78
CA MET A 239 41.46 -19.18 -55.33
C MET A 239 41.58 -19.12 -56.85
N LEU A 240 40.57 -18.60 -57.56
CA LEU A 240 40.60 -18.43 -59.01
C LEU A 240 41.73 -17.49 -59.47
N THR A 241 41.84 -16.31 -58.86
CA THR A 241 42.92 -15.35 -59.14
C THR A 241 44.29 -15.95 -58.82
N SER A 242 44.39 -16.82 -57.81
CA SER A 242 45.65 -17.51 -57.54
C SER A 242 46.06 -18.45 -58.66
N LEU A 243 45.12 -19.25 -59.17
CA LEU A 243 45.37 -20.15 -60.30
C LEU A 243 45.75 -19.39 -61.57
N GLU A 244 45.11 -18.24 -61.84
CA GLU A 244 45.45 -17.37 -62.96
C GLU A 244 46.87 -16.79 -62.83
N ARG A 245 47.24 -16.35 -61.63
CA ARG A 245 48.59 -15.88 -61.33
C ARG A 245 49.63 -16.97 -61.51
N ASP A 246 49.37 -18.18 -61.00
CA ASP A 246 50.27 -19.32 -61.13
C ASP A 246 50.46 -19.72 -62.59
N ARG A 247 49.39 -19.68 -63.40
CA ARG A 247 49.45 -19.86 -64.85
C ARG A 247 50.33 -18.79 -65.53
N ALA A 248 50.13 -17.51 -65.20
CA ALA A 248 50.92 -16.41 -65.75
C ALA A 248 52.40 -16.50 -65.36
N VAL A 249 52.71 -16.82 -64.10
CA VAL A 249 54.08 -17.03 -63.61
C VAL A 249 54.73 -18.23 -64.31
N GLY A 250 53.98 -19.31 -64.53
CA GLY A 250 54.43 -20.46 -65.31
C GLY A 250 54.78 -20.09 -66.77
N GLN A 251 53.93 -19.29 -67.42
CA GLN A 251 54.19 -18.75 -68.75
C GLN A 251 55.44 -17.86 -68.78
N ILE A 252 55.57 -16.91 -67.85
CA ILE A 252 56.74 -16.02 -67.73
C ILE A 252 58.02 -16.83 -67.50
N SER A 253 57.96 -17.82 -66.61
CA SER A 253 59.10 -18.70 -66.31
C SER A 253 59.50 -19.53 -67.52
N GLY A 254 58.53 -20.05 -68.28
CA GLY A 254 58.76 -20.73 -69.56
C GLY A 254 59.43 -19.80 -70.58
N LEU A 255 58.90 -18.58 -70.77
CA LEU A 255 59.48 -17.57 -71.66
C LEU A 255 60.90 -17.16 -71.22
N GLN A 256 61.13 -16.97 -69.92
CA GLN A 256 62.45 -16.64 -69.39
C GLN A 256 63.45 -17.79 -69.61
N ALA A 257 63.03 -19.04 -69.47
CA ALA A 257 63.87 -20.19 -69.79
C ALA A 257 64.22 -20.24 -71.29
N THR A 258 63.25 -19.97 -72.18
CA THR A 258 63.54 -19.86 -73.62
C THR A 258 64.49 -18.71 -73.94
N LEU A 259 64.33 -17.54 -73.31
CA LEU A 259 65.22 -16.40 -73.49
C LEU A 259 66.64 -16.71 -73.00
N LYS A 260 66.79 -17.32 -71.81
CA LYS A 260 68.09 -17.75 -71.30
C LYS A 260 68.80 -18.76 -72.21
N ASN A 261 68.07 -19.71 -72.79
CA ASN A 261 68.66 -20.67 -73.72
C ASN A 261 69.15 -19.99 -75.01
N ILE A 262 68.50 -18.91 -75.44
CA ILE A 262 68.94 -18.09 -76.58
C ILE A 262 70.14 -17.20 -76.19
N ASP A 263 70.12 -16.60 -74.99
CA ASP A 263 71.22 -15.77 -74.47
C ASP A 263 72.49 -16.59 -74.16
N VAL A 264 72.38 -17.84 -73.73
CA VAL A 264 73.54 -18.75 -73.54
C VAL A 264 74.23 -19.07 -74.88
N GLY A 265 73.55 -18.86 -76.01
CA GLY A 265 74.15 -18.89 -77.35
C GLY A 265 74.87 -17.59 -77.78
N HIS A 266 74.74 -16.50 -77.02
CA HIS A 266 75.36 -15.20 -77.29
C HIS A 266 76.24 -14.75 -76.10
N ASN A 267 77.52 -15.09 -76.14
CA ASN A 267 78.54 -14.41 -75.32
C ASN A 267 78.69 -12.96 -75.82
N PHE A 268 77.90 -12.04 -75.26
CA PHE A 268 78.24 -10.62 -75.28
C PHE A 268 78.21 -10.06 -73.86
N HIS A 269 79.42 -9.88 -73.34
CA HIS A 269 79.71 -9.01 -72.22
C HIS A 269 79.29 -7.58 -72.59
N ILE A 270 78.31 -7.02 -71.87
CA ILE A 270 78.00 -5.58 -71.91
C ILE A 270 77.99 -5.06 -70.46
N PRO A 271 78.66 -3.93 -70.16
CA PRO A 271 78.99 -3.54 -68.78
C PRO A 271 77.80 -2.97 -68.00
N GLU A 272 77.83 -3.22 -66.69
CA GLU A 272 76.94 -2.62 -65.69
C GLU A 272 77.01 -1.08 -65.73
N ILE A 273 75.91 -0.44 -66.15
CA ILE A 273 75.66 0.97 -65.86
C ILE A 273 75.03 1.04 -64.48
N LYS A 274 75.85 1.46 -63.52
CA LYS A 274 75.48 1.72 -62.13
C LYS A 274 74.51 2.91 -62.07
N VAL A 275 73.21 2.64 -62.11
CA VAL A 275 72.17 3.64 -61.78
C VAL A 275 72.01 3.68 -60.27
N GLY A 276 72.44 4.79 -59.66
CA GLY A 276 72.26 5.04 -58.23
C GLY A 276 70.76 5.14 -57.91
N HIS A 277 70.24 4.14 -57.19
CA HIS A 277 68.93 4.23 -56.56
C HIS A 277 69.09 5.04 -55.27
N SER A 278 68.63 6.29 -55.29
CA SER A 278 68.35 7.03 -54.07
C SER A 278 67.18 6.33 -53.37
N ILE A 279 67.46 5.63 -52.27
CA ILE A 279 66.42 5.17 -51.34
C ILE A 279 65.96 6.41 -50.56
N GLU A 280 65.01 7.15 -51.13
CA GLU A 280 64.11 7.92 -50.29
C GLU A 280 63.25 6.91 -49.54
N LYS A 281 63.27 6.98 -48.20
CA LYS A 281 62.39 6.20 -47.34
C LYS A 281 60.95 6.64 -47.63
N GLU A 282 60.31 5.95 -48.56
CA GLU A 282 58.89 6.06 -48.81
C GLU A 282 58.15 5.74 -47.50
N ASN A 283 57.47 6.74 -46.97
CA ASN A 283 56.54 6.56 -45.87
C ASN A 283 55.45 5.61 -46.35
N VAL A 284 55.47 4.38 -45.86
CA VAL A 284 54.36 3.43 -46.05
C VAL A 284 53.07 4.14 -45.68
N PRO A 285 52.06 4.23 -46.57
CA PRO A 285 50.79 4.86 -46.23
C PRO A 285 50.12 4.04 -45.12
N GLU A 286 50.16 4.56 -43.88
CA GLU A 286 49.51 3.92 -42.74
C GLU A 286 48.04 3.65 -43.06
N GLY A 287 47.66 2.37 -43.00
CA GLY A 287 46.27 1.96 -43.23
C GLY A 287 45.31 2.60 -42.20
N PRO A 288 44.01 2.69 -42.52
CA PRO A 288 43.02 3.37 -41.67
C PRO A 288 43.03 2.90 -40.22
N THR A 289 43.19 1.59 -40.02
CA THR A 289 43.26 0.94 -38.70
C THR A 289 44.52 1.30 -37.93
N GLN A 290 45.66 1.40 -38.61
CA GLN A 290 46.96 1.71 -38.00
C GLN A 290 47.02 3.18 -37.57
N LYS A 291 46.47 4.08 -38.40
CA LYS A 291 46.30 5.51 -38.10
C LYS A 291 45.35 5.73 -36.90
N GLY A 292 44.28 4.94 -36.80
CA GLY A 292 43.36 4.97 -35.66
C GLY A 292 44.04 4.60 -34.33
N LEU A 293 44.82 3.52 -34.34
CA LEU A 293 45.56 3.03 -33.18
C LEU A 293 46.61 4.05 -32.70
N ARG A 294 47.31 4.69 -33.64
CA ARG A 294 48.29 5.73 -33.33
C ARG A 294 47.63 6.96 -32.68
N LYS A 295 46.53 7.46 -33.24
CA LYS A 295 45.77 8.58 -32.67
C LYS A 295 45.25 8.27 -31.27
N ALA A 296 44.76 7.06 -31.02
CA ALA A 296 44.29 6.64 -29.69
C ALA A 296 45.42 6.61 -28.66
N ARG A 297 46.62 6.15 -29.06
CA ARG A 297 47.82 6.17 -28.20
C ARG A 297 48.27 7.59 -27.87
N GLU A 298 48.22 8.51 -28.83
CA GLU A 298 48.58 9.93 -28.63
C GLU A 298 47.57 10.66 -27.71
N GLN A 299 46.26 10.39 -27.87
CA GLN A 299 45.24 10.97 -26.99
C GLN A 299 45.36 10.48 -25.53
N ASN A 300 45.64 9.20 -25.32
CA ASN A 300 45.87 8.66 -23.97
C ASN A 300 47.12 9.28 -23.33
N LYS A 301 48.19 9.47 -24.10
CA LYS A 301 49.42 10.12 -23.61
C LYS A 301 49.19 11.59 -23.21
N CYS A 302 48.27 12.29 -23.88
CA CYS A 302 47.90 13.67 -23.53
C CYS A 302 47.03 13.73 -22.26
N LYS A 303 46.07 12.80 -22.11
CA LYS A 303 45.22 12.70 -20.91
C LYS A 303 46.03 12.39 -19.64
N THR A 304 47.04 11.53 -19.73
CA THR A 304 47.92 11.22 -18.59
C THR A 304 48.73 12.44 -18.17
N LYS A 305 49.29 13.19 -19.13
CA LYS A 305 50.05 14.43 -18.85
C LYS A 305 49.19 15.52 -18.16
N MET A 306 47.91 15.65 -18.52
CA MET A 306 47.01 16.59 -17.84
C MET A 306 46.63 16.15 -16.43
N LYS A 307 46.49 14.84 -16.20
CA LYS A 307 46.21 14.28 -14.86
C LYS A 307 47.39 14.45 -13.90
N ASP A 308 48.61 14.33 -14.41
CA ASP A 308 49.83 14.50 -13.60
C ASP A 308 50.10 15.97 -13.27
N ASN A 309 49.84 16.89 -14.21
CA ASN A 309 49.91 18.33 -13.95
C ASN A 309 48.84 18.81 -12.94
N ALA A 310 47.63 18.25 -12.97
CA ALA A 310 46.57 18.61 -12.02
C ALA A 310 46.84 18.10 -10.58
N LYS A 311 47.63 17.03 -10.43
CA LYS A 311 48.05 16.52 -9.11
C LYS A 311 49.19 17.33 -8.49
N ASN A 312 50.10 17.84 -9.32
CA ASN A 312 51.22 18.66 -8.86
C ASN A 312 50.85 20.11 -8.53
N ALA A 313 49.64 20.57 -8.90
CA ALA A 313 49.14 21.90 -8.57
C ALA A 313 48.30 21.98 -7.28
N LYS A 314 48.20 20.86 -6.54
CA LYS A 314 47.43 20.74 -5.27
C LYS A 314 48.29 20.36 -4.05
N LEU A 315 49.61 20.54 -4.15
CA LEU A 315 50.57 20.51 -3.05
C LEU A 315 51.18 21.90 -2.91
#